data_AF-A0A7I7MF38-F1
#
_entry.id   AF-A0A7I7MF38-F1
#
_cell.length_a   1.000
_cell.length_b   1.000
_cell.length_c   1.000
_cell.angle_alpha   90.00
_cell.angle_beta   90.00
_cell.angle_gamma   90.00
#
_symmetry.space_group_name_H-M   'P 1'
#
loop_
_entity.id
_entity.type
_entity.pdbx_description
1 polymer ?
#
loop_
_entity_poly.entity_id
_entity_poly.type
_entity_poly.pdbx_seq_one_letter_code
_entity_poly.pdbx_strand_id
1 'polypeptide(L)'
;MTRSLFAIEILPESALRSTVDLMVRLIEACGAIVIMIGAIVAIVKFVAALTRRDINQFSAVRLSLARFLVLGLEFQLAADVLRTAISPSFAEIGKLAAIAAIRTLLNYFLNREITQEQREIEALKRPPRPASPPVP
;
A
#
# COMPACT_ATOMS: atom_id res chain seq x y z
N MET A 1 -18.15 -43.10 -24.13
CA MET A 1 -18.39 -41.72 -23.66
C MET A 1 -18.23 -41.59 -22.14
N THR A 2 -17.28 -42.30 -21.53
CA THR A 2 -17.13 -42.38 -20.05
C THR A 2 -15.80 -41.82 -19.54
N ARG A 3 -15.01 -41.20 -20.43
CA ARG A 3 -13.67 -40.66 -20.09
C ARG A 3 -13.66 -39.16 -19.77
N SER A 4 -14.74 -38.43 -20.06
CA SER A 4 -14.82 -36.99 -19.77
C SER A 4 -15.29 -36.66 -18.35
N LEU A 5 -15.98 -37.58 -17.67
CA LEU A 5 -16.46 -37.37 -16.29
C LEU A 5 -15.35 -37.57 -15.24
N PHE A 6 -14.40 -38.47 -15.48
CA PHE A 6 -13.26 -38.70 -14.57
C PHE A 6 -12.18 -37.61 -14.64
N ALA A 7 -12.10 -36.84 -15.72
CA ALA A 7 -11.07 -35.79 -15.85
C ALA A 7 -11.33 -34.58 -14.93
N ILE A 8 -12.58 -34.34 -14.53
CA ILE A 8 -12.97 -33.28 -13.58
C ILE A 8 -12.70 -33.71 -12.13
N GLU A 9 -12.64 -35.01 -11.86
CA GLU A 9 -12.41 -35.60 -10.52
C GLU A 9 -10.91 -35.76 -10.19
N ILE A 10 -10.01 -35.52 -11.17
CA ILE A 10 -8.54 -35.71 -11.06
C ILE A 10 -7.77 -34.38 -11.25
N LEU A 11 -8.37 -33.23 -10.96
CA LEU A 11 -7.58 -32.05 -10.59
C LEU A 11 -7.25 -32.22 -9.11
N PRO A 12 -6.05 -32.73 -8.74
CA PRO A 12 -5.71 -32.87 -7.33
C PRO A 12 -5.80 -31.48 -6.70
N GLU A 13 -6.42 -31.35 -5.53
CA GLU A 13 -6.55 -30.06 -4.84
C GLU A 13 -5.19 -29.34 -4.71
N SER A 14 -4.09 -30.10 -4.70
CA SER A 14 -2.72 -29.59 -4.74
C SER A 14 -2.36 -28.86 -6.04
N ALA A 15 -2.82 -29.31 -7.21
CA ALA A 15 -2.59 -28.63 -8.48
C ALA A 15 -3.38 -27.33 -8.56
N LEU A 16 -4.63 -27.32 -8.06
CA LEU A 16 -5.42 -26.09 -7.97
C LEU A 16 -4.76 -25.07 -7.03
N ARG A 17 -4.37 -25.50 -5.82
CA ARG A 17 -3.66 -24.65 -4.86
C ARG A 17 -2.36 -24.10 -5.43
N SER A 18 -1.53 -24.94 -6.04
CA SER A 18 -0.26 -24.51 -6.62
C SER A 18 -0.45 -23.53 -7.78
N THR A 19 -1.49 -23.72 -8.60
CA THR A 19 -1.80 -22.81 -9.72
C THR A 19 -2.24 -21.46 -9.19
N VAL A 20 -3.10 -21.44 -8.16
CA VAL A 20 -3.57 -20.18 -7.61
C VAL A 20 -2.49 -19.47 -6.81
N ASP A 21 -1.64 -20.18 -6.06
CA ASP A 21 -0.47 -19.59 -5.41
C ASP A 21 0.47 -18.91 -6.40
N LEU A 22 0.66 -19.51 -7.58
CA LEU A 22 1.41 -18.89 -8.66
C LEU A 22 0.70 -17.61 -9.15
N MET A 23 -0.62 -17.65 -9.35
CA MET A 23 -1.40 -16.47 -9.76
C MET A 23 -1.30 -15.35 -8.72
N VAL A 24 -1.46 -15.64 -7.43
CA VAL A 24 -1.33 -14.68 -6.33
C VAL A 24 0.05 -14.01 -6.38
N ARG A 25 1.13 -14.80 -6.50
CA ARG A 25 2.50 -14.26 -6.58
C ARG A 25 2.71 -13.37 -7.81
N LEU A 26 2.13 -13.74 -8.95
CA LEU A 26 2.21 -12.92 -10.16
C LEU A 26 1.47 -11.59 -10.00
N ILE A 27 0.28 -11.62 -9.39
CA ILE A 27 -0.50 -10.41 -9.12
C ILE A 27 0.22 -9.52 -8.10
N GLU A 28 0.77 -10.09 -7.02
CA GLU A 28 1.59 -9.39 -6.04
C GLU A 28 2.81 -8.73 -6.71
N ALA A 29 3.50 -9.45 -7.60
CA ALA A 29 4.63 -8.94 -8.37
C ALA A 29 4.22 -7.79 -9.29
N CYS A 30 3.11 -7.90 -10.01
CA CYS A 30 2.56 -6.82 -10.84
C CYS A 30 2.29 -5.56 -10.00
N GLY A 31 1.61 -5.70 -8.86
CA GLY A 31 1.35 -4.59 -7.94
C GLY A 31 2.63 -3.94 -7.43
N ALA A 32 3.63 -4.74 -7.05
CA ALA A 32 4.94 -4.25 -6.63
C ALA A 32 5.66 -3.49 -7.75
N ILE A 33 5.65 -4.00 -8.98
CA ILE A 33 6.25 -3.34 -10.15
C ILE A 33 5.58 -1.99 -10.41
N VAL A 34 4.25 -1.92 -10.36
CA VAL A 34 3.50 -0.67 -10.56
C VAL A 34 3.90 0.38 -9.50
N ILE A 35 3.99 -0.02 -8.23
CA ILE A 35 4.43 0.86 -7.14
C ILE A 35 5.87 1.34 -7.38
N MET A 36 6.77 0.43 -7.76
CA MET A 36 8.17 0.75 -8.03
C MET A 36 8.31 1.76 -9.18
N ILE A 37 7.56 1.57 -10.28
CA ILE A 37 7.53 2.52 -11.40
C ILE A 37 7.06 3.89 -10.91
N GLY A 38 5.96 3.93 -10.14
CA GLY A 38 5.45 5.17 -9.59
C GLY A 38 6.45 5.91 -8.70
N ALA A 39 7.16 5.16 -7.86
CA ALA A 39 8.21 5.71 -7.00
C ALA A 39 9.37 6.30 -7.81
N ILE A 40 9.88 5.56 -8.82
CA ILE A 40 10.95 6.06 -9.70
C ILE A 40 10.51 7.33 -10.43
N VAL A 41 9.31 7.33 -11.02
CA VAL A 41 8.75 8.50 -11.72
C VAL A 41 8.64 9.70 -10.77
N ALA A 42 8.18 9.46 -9.53
CA ALA A 42 8.04 10.51 -8.54
C ALA A 42 9.41 11.11 -8.14
N ILE A 43 10.41 10.26 -7.91
CA ILE A 43 11.78 10.69 -7.57
C ILE A 43 12.38 11.53 -8.70
N VAL A 44 12.29 11.07 -9.95
CA VAL A 44 12.84 11.81 -11.11
C VAL A 44 12.18 13.19 -11.22
N LYS A 45 10.84 13.25 -11.13
CA LYS A 45 10.11 14.53 -11.18
C LYS A 45 10.43 15.43 -10.00
N PHE A 46 10.60 14.86 -8.81
CA PHE A 46 10.96 15.60 -7.60
C PHE A 46 12.32 16.27 -7.73
N VAL A 47 13.34 15.52 -8.18
CA VAL A 47 14.69 16.06 -8.40
C VAL A 47 14.65 17.17 -9.46
N ALA A 48 13.93 16.97 -10.57
CA ALA A 48 13.78 17.98 -11.61
C ALA A 48 13.07 19.26 -11.11
N ALA A 49 12.03 19.12 -10.27
CA ALA A 49 11.32 20.25 -9.67
C ALA A 49 12.22 21.05 -8.71
N LEU A 50 13.08 20.35 -7.96
CA LEU A 50 14.03 20.98 -7.04
C LEU A 50 15.06 21.85 -7.79
N THR A 51 15.55 21.38 -8.94
CA THR A 51 16.43 22.19 -9.82
C THR A 51 15.74 23.46 -10.32
N ARG A 52 14.42 23.42 -10.53
CA ARG A 52 13.63 24.54 -11.08
C ARG A 52 13.05 25.48 -10.01
N ARG A 53 13.19 25.16 -8.71
CA ARG A 53 12.60 25.88 -7.56
C ARG A 53 11.09 26.17 -7.69
N ASP A 54 10.37 25.27 -8.36
CA ASP A 54 8.95 25.46 -8.64
C ASP A 54 8.08 24.65 -7.66
N ILE A 55 7.52 25.35 -6.67
CA ILE A 55 6.76 24.76 -5.56
C ILE A 55 5.47 24.10 -6.05
N ASN A 56 4.89 24.56 -7.16
CA ASN A 56 3.65 24.00 -7.70
C ASN A 56 3.85 22.58 -8.27
N GLN A 57 5.08 22.19 -8.62
CA GLN A 57 5.35 20.86 -9.16
C GLN A 57 5.33 19.76 -8.10
N PHE A 58 5.51 20.10 -6.82
CA PHE A 58 5.47 19.13 -5.71
C PHE A 58 4.10 18.46 -5.61
N SER A 59 3.02 19.22 -5.75
CA SER A 59 1.65 18.70 -5.75
C SER A 59 1.42 17.73 -6.92
N ALA A 60 1.97 18.02 -8.09
CA ALA A 60 1.87 17.16 -9.26
C ALA A 60 2.66 15.85 -9.10
N VAL A 61 3.86 15.90 -8.50
CA VAL A 61 4.65 14.71 -8.17
C VAL A 61 3.89 13.81 -7.19
N ARG A 62 3.37 14.39 -6.11
CA ARG A 62 2.59 13.67 -5.09
C ARG A 62 1.34 13.01 -5.69
N LEU A 63 0.60 13.73 -6.54
CA LEU A 63 -0.58 13.19 -7.20
C LEU A 63 -0.24 12.06 -8.17
N SER A 64 0.88 12.19 -8.90
CA SER A 64 1.38 11.12 -9.77
C SER A 64 1.70 9.87 -8.97
N LEU A 65 2.45 10.00 -7.88
CA LEU A 65 2.78 8.87 -7.01
C LEU A 65 1.53 8.20 -6.43
N ALA A 66 0.57 9.01 -5.95
CA ALA A 66 -0.67 8.50 -5.38
C ALA A 66 -1.44 7.62 -6.38
N ARG A 67 -1.48 7.96 -7.67
CA ARG A 67 -2.16 7.15 -8.70
C ARG A 67 -1.51 5.78 -8.87
N PHE A 68 -0.17 5.71 -8.89
CA PHE A 68 0.54 4.43 -8.97
C PHE A 68 0.36 3.59 -7.70
N LEU A 69 0.37 4.22 -6.52
CA LEU A 69 0.11 3.52 -5.26
C LEU A 69 -1.29 2.92 -5.23
N VAL A 70 -2.32 3.69 -5.61
CA VAL A 70 -3.71 3.19 -5.67
C VAL A 70 -3.81 2.00 -6.62
N LEU A 71 -3.27 2.11 -7.83
CA LEU A 71 -3.28 1.01 -8.80
C LEU A 71 -2.54 -0.24 -8.27
N GLY A 72 -1.38 -0.06 -7.65
CA GLY A 72 -0.64 -1.16 -7.03
C GLY A 72 -1.39 -1.83 -5.89
N LEU A 73 -2.14 -1.05 -5.11
CA LEU A 73 -3.00 -1.54 -4.04
C LEU A 73 -4.21 -2.32 -4.57
N GLU A 74 -4.78 -1.94 -5.72
CA GLU A 74 -5.84 -2.73 -6.37
C GLU A 74 -5.35 -4.13 -6.76
N PHE A 75 -4.12 -4.25 -7.28
CA PHE A 75 -3.51 -5.56 -7.53
C PHE A 75 -3.30 -6.35 -6.24
N GLN A 76 -2.78 -5.73 -5.17
CA GLN A 76 -2.59 -6.40 -3.88
C GLN A 76 -3.93 -6.88 -3.30
N LEU A 77 -4.97 -6.05 -3.38
CA LEU A 77 -6.32 -6.42 -2.95
C LEU A 77 -6.85 -7.61 -3.76
N ALA A 78 -6.63 -7.64 -5.08
CA ALA A 78 -7.03 -8.76 -5.92
C ALA A 78 -6.31 -10.06 -5.53
N ALA A 79 -5.01 -9.98 -5.22
CA ALA A 79 -4.24 -11.11 -4.73
C ALA A 79 -4.77 -11.62 -3.37
N ASP A 80 -5.14 -10.71 -2.46
CA ASP A 80 -5.70 -11.05 -1.15
C ASP A 80 -7.07 -11.72 -1.29
N VAL A 81 -7.97 -11.18 -2.13
CA VAL A 81 -9.27 -11.78 -2.44
C VAL A 81 -9.08 -13.19 -2.99
N LEU A 82 -8.17 -13.36 -3.95
CA LEU A 82 -7.87 -14.67 -4.55
C LEU A 82 -7.40 -15.66 -3.48
N ARG A 83 -6.47 -15.26 -2.60
CA ARG A 83 -5.96 -16.08 -1.50
C ARG A 83 -7.06 -16.54 -0.56
N THR A 84 -8.00 -15.66 -0.22
CA THR A 84 -9.15 -16.01 0.64
C THR A 84 -10.15 -16.95 -0.05
N ALA A 85 -10.22 -16.96 -1.38
CA ALA A 85 -11.18 -17.77 -2.13
C ALA A 85 -10.80 -19.26 -2.20
N ILE A 86 -9.51 -19.62 -2.20
CA ILE A 86 -9.06 -21.02 -2.38
C ILE A 86 -8.55 -21.69 -1.11
N SER A 87 -8.33 -20.93 -0.03
CA SER A 87 -7.78 -21.48 1.19
C SER A 87 -8.41 -20.89 2.45
N PRO A 88 -9.50 -21.50 2.94
CA PRO A 88 -9.93 -21.30 4.31
C PRO A 88 -9.02 -22.09 5.29
N SER A 89 -7.71 -22.24 5.00
CA SER A 89 -6.80 -22.91 5.94
C SER A 89 -6.34 -21.91 7.01
N PHE A 90 -6.53 -22.26 8.28
CA PHE A 90 -6.15 -21.41 9.41
C PHE A 90 -4.67 -20.98 9.38
N ALA A 91 -3.78 -21.78 8.78
CA ALA A 91 -2.37 -21.45 8.65
C ALA A 91 -2.10 -20.32 7.63
N GLU A 92 -2.80 -20.33 6.49
CA GLU A 92 -2.66 -19.28 5.48
C GLU A 92 -3.42 -18.01 5.88
N ILE A 93 -4.59 -18.17 6.51
CA ILE A 93 -5.30 -17.06 7.18
C ILE A 93 -4.39 -16.43 8.24
N GLY A 94 -3.68 -17.22 9.04
CA GLY A 94 -2.72 -16.74 10.03
C GLY A 94 -1.56 -15.93 9.42
N LYS A 95 -0.99 -16.39 8.30
CA LYS A 95 0.07 -15.64 7.58
C LYS A 95 -0.46 -14.32 7.02
N LEU A 96 -1.63 -14.34 6.39
CA LEU A 96 -2.26 -13.14 5.84
C LEU A 96 -2.60 -12.13 6.96
N ALA A 97 -3.19 -12.60 8.05
CA ALA A 97 -3.51 -11.79 9.22
C ALA A 97 -2.24 -11.19 9.86
N ALA A 98 -1.14 -11.93 9.91
CA ALA A 98 0.14 -11.42 10.41
C ALA A 98 0.69 -10.29 9.52
N ILE A 99 0.68 -10.46 8.20
CA ILE A 99 1.12 -9.42 7.25
C ILE A 99 0.23 -8.17 7.37
N ALA A 100 -1.09 -8.36 7.42
CA ALA A 100 -2.06 -7.28 7.57
C ALA A 100 -1.89 -6.53 8.91
N ALA A 101 -1.65 -7.24 10.01
CA ALA A 101 -1.39 -6.67 11.32
C ALA A 101 -0.11 -5.85 11.33
N ILE A 102 0.99 -6.39 10.78
CA ILE A 102 2.27 -5.67 10.64
C ILE A 102 2.08 -4.39 9.81
N ARG A 103 1.40 -4.50 8.66
CA ARG A 103 1.10 -3.34 7.80
C ARG A 103 0.31 -2.27 8.56
N THR A 104 -0.71 -2.67 9.30
CA THR A 104 -1.54 -1.74 10.08
C THR A 104 -0.72 -1.07 11.18
N LEU A 105 0.07 -1.84 11.91
CA LEU A 105 0.88 -1.35 13.02
C LEU A 105 1.95 -0.37 12.54
N LEU A 106 2.68 -0.71 11.47
CA LEU A 106 3.70 0.16 10.90
C LEU A 106 3.10 1.47 10.36
N ASN A 107 1.99 1.38 9.60
CA ASN A 107 1.32 2.59 9.11
C ASN A 107 0.77 3.45 10.24
N TYR A 108 0.25 2.83 11.31
CA TYR A 108 -0.23 3.54 12.48
C TYR A 108 0.89 4.32 13.18
N PHE A 109 2.03 3.68 13.47
CA PHE A 109 3.16 4.34 14.11
C PHE A 109 3.73 5.46 13.26
N LEU A 110 3.96 5.21 11.98
CA LEU A 110 4.49 6.21 11.06
C LEU A 110 3.56 7.44 10.98
N ASN A 111 2.25 7.22 10.83
CA ASN A 111 1.29 8.33 10.76
C ASN A 111 1.23 9.11 12.09
N ARG A 112 1.39 8.43 13.22
CA ARG A 112 1.43 9.06 14.54
C ARG A 112 2.67 9.95 14.69
N GLU A 113 3.85 9.45 14.34
CA GLU A 113 5.11 10.20 14.39
C GLU A 113 5.05 11.45 13.50
N ILE A 114 4.60 11.30 12.25
CA ILE A 114 4.41 12.43 11.32
C ILE A 114 3.45 13.48 11.90
N THR A 115 2.35 13.05 12.53
CA THR A 115 1.38 13.97 13.15
C THR A 115 1.97 14.70 14.36
N GLN A 116 2.83 14.05 15.13
CA GLN A 116 3.51 14.66 16.27
C GLN A 116 4.50 15.74 15.80
N GLU A 117 5.36 15.42 14.84
CA GLU A 117 6.31 16.39 14.27
C GLU A 117 5.61 17.61 13.68
N GLN A 118 4.51 17.42 12.95
CA GLN A 118 3.73 18.53 12.38
C GLN A 118 3.18 19.47 13.46
N ARG A 119 2.68 18.92 14.58
CA ARG A 119 2.16 19.72 15.69
C ARG A 119 3.24 20.53 16.38
N GLU A 120 4.44 19.97 16.53
CA GLU A 120 5.58 20.68 17.12
C GLU A 120 6.00 21.86 16.24
N ILE A 121 6.11 21.63 14.93
CA ILE A 121 6.43 22.69 13.95
C ILE A 121 5.36 23.79 13.95
N GLU A 122 4.07 23.44 14.03
CA GLU A 122 2.98 24.41 14.09
C GLU A 122 3.00 25.23 15.39
N ALA A 123 3.31 24.58 16.53
CA ALA A 123 3.46 25.26 17.82
C ALA A 123 4.63 26.25 17.81
N LEU A 124 5.75 25.89 17.19
CA LEU A 124 6.93 26.76 16.99
C LEU A 124 6.64 27.96 16.09
N LYS A 125 5.75 27.81 15.09
CA LYS A 125 5.43 28.86 14.12
C LYS A 125 4.37 29.85 14.63
N ARG A 126 3.70 29.54 15.75
CA ARG A 126 2.64 30.38 16.31
C ARG A 126 3.27 31.57 17.07
N PRO A 127 2.97 32.82 16.70
CA PRO A 127 3.53 33.99 17.39
C PRO A 127 3.10 34.01 18.87
N PRO A 128 3.93 34.53 19.79
CA PRO A 128 3.58 34.66 21.20
C PRO A 128 2.24 35.35 21.33
N ARG A 129 1.31 34.77 22.11
CA ARG A 129 0.06 35.46 22.43
C ARG A 129 0.43 36.76 23.16
N PRO A 130 -0.03 37.93 22.68
CA PRO A 130 0.20 39.18 23.40
C PRO A 130 -0.36 39.03 24.82
N ALA A 131 0.40 39.52 25.81
CA ALA A 131 0.01 39.45 27.20
C ALA A 131 -1.37 40.09 27.36
N SER A 132 -2.31 39.32 27.91
CA SER A 132 -3.64 39.84 28.25
C SER A 132 -3.47 41.00 29.24
N PRO A 133 -4.12 42.16 29.00
CA PRO A 133 -4.08 43.27 29.94
C PRO A 133 -4.55 42.81 31.32
N PRO A 134 -4.00 43.38 32.42
CA PRO A 134 -4.49 43.07 33.76
C PRO A 134 -5.99 43.34 33.82
N VAL A 135 -6.73 42.35 34.32
CA VAL A 135 -8.18 42.44 34.52
C VAL A 135 -8.43 43.48 35.63
N PRO A 136 -9.37 44.43 35.44
CA PRO A 136 -9.66 45.48 36.43
C PRO A 136 -10.14 44.94 37.78
#